data_AF-A0A834MX87-F1
#
_entry.id   AF-A0A834MX87-F1
#
_cell.length_a   1.000
_cell.length_b   1.000
_cell.length_c   1.000
_cell.angle_alpha   90.00
_cell.angle_beta   90.00
_cell.angle_gamma   90.00
#
_symmetry.space_group_name_H-M   'P 1'
#
loop_
_entity.id
_entity.type
_entity.pdbx_description
1 polymer ?
#
loop_
_entity_poly.entity_id
_entity_poly.type
_entity_poly.pdbx_seq_one_letter_code
_entity_poly.pdbx_strand_id
1 'polypeptide(L)'
;MCNRQNDAISFAVPKIQNSQIYGYECNRNAHTKAEKELVEFLAEEIVAEKKAQKLKTIPTELDGFKVSLDSAEVTLQKKNQNEEIRISFNINHTVDSNSEPEIDPQSDNADIGEMKSKPSFTVDIVRGNQTLGFTCSFNSEPGASGADDSYNDIFGIDEITFYEGEHSDKVYAVAGEIIDGYLYDLLMNYLEEKGISNGFAEKIIELSTNYEHTAYVSLLEGLSKFTSNK
;
A
#
# COMPACT_ATOMS: atom_id res chain seq x y z
N MET A 1 -62.76 21.19 -66.55
CA MET A 1 -62.85 20.73 -67.96
C MET A 1 -61.60 19.92 -68.25
N CYS A 2 -61.79 18.61 -68.42
CA CYS A 2 -60.74 17.69 -68.86
C CYS A 2 -60.43 17.96 -70.34
N ASN A 3 -59.15 17.93 -70.72
CA ASN A 3 -58.82 17.35 -72.01
C ASN A 3 -57.49 16.59 -71.95
N ARG A 4 -57.57 15.31 -72.33
CA ARG A 4 -56.45 14.39 -72.51
C ARG A 4 -55.85 14.62 -73.89
N GLN A 5 -54.53 14.44 -74.01
CA GLN A 5 -53.95 13.74 -75.14
C GLN A 5 -52.73 12.96 -74.68
N ASN A 6 -52.78 11.65 -74.95
CA ASN A 6 -51.69 10.69 -74.80
C ASN A 6 -50.66 10.93 -75.91
N ASP A 7 -49.39 10.61 -75.67
CA ASP A 7 -48.62 9.69 -76.51
C ASP A 7 -47.30 9.24 -75.84
N ALA A 8 -47.28 7.95 -75.51
CA ALA A 8 -46.29 6.93 -75.89
C ALA A 8 -44.76 7.14 -75.71
N ILE A 9 -44.20 6.23 -74.90
CA ILE A 9 -42.91 5.49 -75.06
C ILE A 9 -41.61 6.18 -74.61
N SER A 10 -41.03 5.66 -73.51
CA SER A 10 -39.81 4.83 -73.55
C SER A 10 -39.37 4.47 -72.12
N PHE A 11 -39.24 3.18 -71.84
CA PHE A 11 -38.70 2.67 -70.59
C PHE A 11 -37.16 2.74 -70.64
N ALA A 12 -36.58 3.65 -69.86
CA ALA A 12 -35.17 3.58 -69.50
C ALA A 12 -35.06 3.76 -67.97
N VAL A 13 -34.54 2.72 -67.32
CA VAL A 13 -34.28 2.64 -65.88
C VAL A 13 -33.28 3.73 -65.46
N PRO A 14 -33.57 4.59 -64.46
CA PRO A 14 -32.59 5.56 -63.98
C PRO A 14 -31.56 4.86 -63.07
N LYS A 15 -30.27 5.06 -63.38
CA LYS A 15 -29.17 4.77 -62.46
C LYS A 15 -29.32 5.64 -61.22
N ILE A 16 -29.56 5.01 -60.07
CA ILE A 16 -29.53 5.66 -58.76
C ILE A 16 -28.07 6.06 -58.48
N GLN A 17 -27.81 7.36 -58.49
CA GLN A 17 -26.57 7.94 -57.98
C GLN A 17 -26.60 7.91 -56.45
N ASN A 18 -25.66 7.15 -55.89
CA ASN A 18 -25.32 7.13 -54.47
C ASN A 18 -24.95 8.55 -54.00
N SER A 19 -25.74 9.14 -53.11
CA SER A 19 -25.40 10.37 -52.40
C SER A 19 -25.37 10.12 -50.90
N GLN A 20 -24.13 9.97 -50.42
CA GLN A 20 -23.61 10.38 -49.11
C GLN A 20 -24.50 10.12 -47.89
N ILE A 21 -24.37 8.91 -47.35
CA ILE A 21 -24.54 8.69 -45.91
C ILE A 21 -23.40 9.44 -45.22
N TYR A 22 -23.71 10.57 -44.59
CA TYR A 22 -22.80 11.20 -43.63
C TYR A 22 -22.67 10.26 -42.44
N GLY A 23 -21.68 9.38 -42.52
CA GLY A 23 -21.22 8.57 -41.41
C GLY A 23 -20.64 9.49 -40.34
N TYR A 24 -21.40 9.72 -39.27
CA TYR A 24 -20.79 10.02 -37.99
C TYR A 24 -20.17 8.72 -37.49
N GLU A 25 -19.01 8.35 -38.07
CA GLU A 25 -18.09 7.43 -37.41
C GLU A 25 -17.62 8.14 -36.15
N CYS A 26 -18.31 7.85 -35.06
CA CYS A 26 -17.90 8.22 -33.72
C CYS A 26 -16.52 7.59 -33.50
N ASN A 27 -15.48 8.41 -33.61
CA ASN A 27 -14.09 8.03 -33.44
C ASN A 27 -13.83 7.72 -31.96
N ARG A 28 -14.44 6.63 -31.46
CA ARG A 28 -14.34 6.17 -30.06
C ARG A 28 -12.95 5.63 -29.73
N ASN A 29 -12.06 5.58 -30.72
CA ASN A 29 -10.75 4.95 -30.64
C ASN A 29 -9.56 5.93 -30.66
N ALA A 30 -9.78 7.24 -30.50
CA ALA A 30 -8.68 8.21 -30.37
C ALA A 30 -8.41 8.54 -28.90
N HIS A 31 -7.14 8.51 -28.47
CA HIS A 31 -6.77 8.96 -27.12
C HIS A 31 -7.07 10.45 -26.97
N THR A 32 -7.60 10.83 -25.80
CA THR A 32 -7.77 12.26 -25.48
C THR A 32 -6.39 12.91 -25.33
N LYS A 33 -6.33 14.25 -25.46
CA LYS A 33 -5.08 14.99 -25.22
C LYS A 33 -4.54 14.71 -23.81
N ALA A 34 -5.41 14.65 -22.82
CA ALA A 34 -5.06 14.35 -21.43
C ALA A 34 -4.46 12.95 -21.27
N GLU A 35 -5.01 11.93 -21.94
CA GLU A 35 -4.47 10.56 -21.91
C GLU A 35 -3.05 10.50 -22.48
N LYS A 36 -2.77 11.25 -23.56
CA LYS A 36 -1.42 11.28 -24.16
C LYS A 36 -0.40 11.93 -23.23
N GLU A 37 -0.72 13.11 -22.70
CA GLU A 37 0.14 13.83 -21.76
C GLU A 37 0.39 13.00 -20.50
N LEU A 38 -0.63 12.30 -20.00
CA LEU A 38 -0.51 11.41 -18.85
C LEU A 38 0.42 10.21 -19.13
N VAL A 39 0.31 9.57 -20.29
CA VAL A 39 1.17 8.43 -20.65
C VAL A 39 2.64 8.86 -20.81
N GLU A 40 2.88 10.01 -21.46
CA GLU A 40 4.23 10.56 -21.61
C GLU A 40 4.87 10.85 -20.25
N PHE A 41 4.14 11.52 -19.35
CA PHE A 41 4.60 11.79 -18.00
C PHE A 41 4.88 10.51 -17.21
N LEU A 42 3.94 9.56 -17.19
CA LEU A 42 4.10 8.29 -16.46
C LEU A 42 5.29 7.48 -16.95
N ALA A 43 5.61 7.52 -18.24
CA ALA A 43 6.77 6.81 -18.78
C ALA A 43 8.09 7.36 -18.22
N GLU A 44 8.20 8.68 -18.06
CA GLU A 44 9.37 9.32 -17.46
C GLU A 44 9.47 9.00 -15.96
N GLU A 45 8.36 9.12 -15.24
CA GLU A 45 8.29 8.85 -13.79
C GLU A 45 8.62 7.40 -13.46
N ILE A 46 8.05 6.41 -14.17
CA ILE A 46 8.33 4.99 -13.94
C ILE A 46 9.83 4.70 -14.08
N VAL A 47 10.50 5.32 -15.05
CA VAL A 47 11.95 5.14 -15.26
C VAL A 47 12.75 5.79 -14.12
N ALA A 48 12.35 6.98 -13.68
CA ALA A 48 12.98 7.66 -12.55
C ALA A 48 12.84 6.85 -11.25
N GLU A 49 11.63 6.40 -10.93
CA GLU A 49 11.32 5.67 -9.70
C GLU A 49 12.03 4.31 -9.64
N LYS A 50 12.03 3.55 -10.74
CA LYS A 50 12.78 2.29 -10.83
C LYS A 50 14.28 2.46 -10.66
N LYS A 51 14.82 3.63 -11.05
CA LYS A 51 16.24 3.96 -10.87
C LYS A 51 16.54 4.36 -9.43
N ALA A 52 15.59 5.01 -8.75
CA ALA A 52 15.70 5.41 -7.36
C ALA A 52 15.52 4.25 -6.36
N GLN A 53 14.86 3.16 -6.77
CA GLN A 53 14.59 2.00 -5.92
C GLN A 53 15.88 1.37 -5.37
N LYS A 54 16.09 1.48 -4.05
CA LYS A 54 17.30 1.02 -3.36
C LYS A 54 17.43 -0.51 -3.35
N LEU A 55 16.35 -1.22 -3.05
CA LEU A 55 16.30 -2.68 -3.06
C LEU A 55 15.45 -3.20 -4.21
N LYS A 56 16.03 -4.11 -5.00
CA LYS A 56 15.33 -4.73 -6.14
C LYS A 56 14.45 -5.92 -5.74
N THR A 57 14.62 -6.42 -4.53
CA THR A 57 13.95 -7.64 -4.06
C THR A 57 13.55 -7.48 -2.61
N ILE A 58 12.30 -7.83 -2.32
CA ILE A 58 11.78 -7.91 -0.95
C ILE A 58 12.32 -9.18 -0.28
N PRO A 59 12.86 -9.10 0.94
CA PRO A 59 13.36 -10.28 1.65
C PRO A 59 12.22 -11.26 1.93
N THR A 60 12.49 -12.56 1.78
CA THR A 60 11.53 -13.63 2.09
C THR A 60 11.51 -14.00 3.58
N GLU A 61 12.49 -13.50 4.34
CA GLU A 61 12.65 -13.76 5.77
C GLU A 61 13.22 -12.52 6.46
N LEU A 62 12.76 -12.25 7.67
CA LEU A 62 13.21 -11.16 8.53
C LEU A 62 13.40 -11.69 9.95
N ASP A 63 14.63 -11.78 10.46
CA ASP A 63 14.94 -12.24 11.83
C ASP A 63 14.26 -13.57 12.24
N GLY A 64 14.18 -14.51 11.29
CA GLY A 64 13.53 -15.81 11.49
C GLY A 64 12.02 -15.82 11.26
N PHE A 65 11.41 -14.68 10.93
CA PHE A 65 10.04 -14.57 10.49
C PHE A 65 9.97 -14.73 8.97
N LYS A 66 9.12 -15.64 8.49
CA LYS A 66 8.82 -15.76 7.07
C LYS A 66 7.93 -14.61 6.64
N VAL A 67 8.30 -13.93 5.56
CA VAL A 67 7.54 -12.82 4.99
C VAL A 67 6.59 -13.37 3.91
N SER A 68 5.32 -12.98 4.02
CA SER A 68 4.26 -13.24 3.04
C SER A 68 3.63 -11.92 2.63
N LEU A 69 3.34 -11.78 1.34
CA LEU A 69 2.79 -10.57 0.75
C LEU A 69 1.44 -10.91 0.09
N ASP A 70 0.39 -10.18 0.45
CA ASP A 70 -0.93 -10.25 -0.18
C ASP A 70 -1.41 -8.84 -0.56
N SER A 71 -1.12 -8.45 -1.80
CA SER A 71 -1.39 -7.12 -2.34
C SER A 71 -0.73 -5.97 -1.56
N ALA A 72 -1.40 -5.39 -0.57
CA ALA A 72 -0.86 -4.33 0.29
C ALA A 72 -0.67 -4.82 1.74
N GLU A 73 -1.09 -6.05 2.03
CA GLU A 73 -0.96 -6.67 3.33
C GLU A 73 0.36 -7.44 3.40
N VAL A 74 1.10 -7.23 4.48
CA VAL A 74 2.35 -7.93 4.78
C VAL A 74 2.13 -8.75 6.03
N THR A 75 2.52 -10.02 5.99
CA THR A 75 2.49 -10.92 7.16
C THR A 75 3.86 -11.50 7.42
N LEU A 76 4.35 -11.37 8.64
CA LEU A 76 5.58 -11.97 9.14
C LEU A 76 5.21 -13.06 10.13
N GLN A 77 5.65 -14.30 9.89
CA GLN A 77 5.24 -15.43 10.71
C GLN A 77 6.45 -16.23 11.21
N LYS A 78 6.50 -16.49 12.51
CA LYS A 78 7.49 -17.35 13.16
C LYS A 78 6.77 -18.37 14.03
N LYS A 79 7.08 -19.65 13.84
CA LYS A 79 6.40 -20.74 14.54
C LYS A 79 7.39 -21.67 15.20
N ASN A 80 7.19 -21.88 16.49
CA ASN A 80 7.89 -22.85 17.31
C ASN A 80 6.90 -23.96 17.76
N GLN A 81 7.35 -24.95 18.54
CA GLN A 81 6.52 -26.10 18.91
C GLN A 81 5.27 -25.73 19.72
N ASN A 82 5.33 -24.68 20.54
CA ASN A 82 4.27 -24.32 21.49
C ASN A 82 3.61 -22.95 21.21
N GLU A 83 4.15 -22.20 20.26
CA GLU A 83 3.81 -20.80 20.07
C GLU A 83 4.00 -20.41 18.60
N GLU A 84 3.06 -19.62 18.09
CA GLU A 84 3.13 -18.97 16.78
C GLU A 84 3.03 -17.47 16.99
N ILE A 85 3.98 -16.72 16.43
CA ILE A 85 3.98 -15.27 16.43
C ILE A 85 3.68 -14.83 14.99
N ARG A 86 2.66 -14.00 14.84
CA ARG A 86 2.27 -13.41 13.56
C ARG A 86 2.27 -11.90 13.72
N ILE A 87 2.96 -11.22 12.82
CA ILE A 87 2.92 -9.77 12.71
C ILE A 87 2.27 -9.43 11.39
N SER A 88 1.31 -8.51 11.39
CA SER A 88 0.63 -8.07 10.17
C SER A 88 0.57 -6.56 10.09
N PHE A 89 0.78 -6.02 8.90
CA PHE A 89 0.65 -4.60 8.63
C PHE A 89 0.28 -4.34 7.18
N ASN A 90 -0.28 -3.16 6.93
CA ASN A 90 -0.67 -2.72 5.61
C ASN A 90 0.18 -1.53 5.16
N ILE A 91 0.60 -1.50 3.89
CA ILE A 91 1.43 -0.41 3.34
C ILE A 91 0.64 0.79 2.81
N ASN A 92 -0.70 0.79 2.90
CA ASN A 92 -1.50 1.92 2.44
C ASN A 92 -1.41 3.11 3.40
N HIS A 93 -1.14 4.30 2.87
CA HIS A 93 -1.13 5.57 3.61
C HIS A 93 -0.12 5.62 4.77
N THR A 94 1.03 4.98 4.61
CA THR A 94 2.03 4.80 5.66
C THR A 94 3.27 5.68 5.53
N VAL A 95 3.46 6.30 4.37
CA VAL A 95 4.58 7.20 4.12
C VAL A 95 4.32 8.54 4.80
N ASP A 96 5.16 8.88 5.78
CA ASP A 96 5.09 10.19 6.41
C ASP A 96 5.68 11.25 5.48
N SER A 97 4.85 12.20 5.07
CA SER A 97 5.24 13.32 4.19
C SER A 97 5.57 14.60 4.98
N ASN A 98 5.44 14.56 6.31
CA ASN A 98 5.71 15.69 7.19
C ASN A 98 7.06 15.57 7.91
N SER A 99 7.80 14.48 7.73
CA SER A 99 9.13 14.32 8.32
C SER A 99 10.11 15.30 7.64
N GLU A 100 10.53 16.34 8.35
CA GLU A 100 11.66 17.15 7.89
C GLU A 100 12.91 16.25 7.78
N PRO A 101 13.77 16.44 6.76
CA PRO A 101 15.02 15.68 6.68
C PRO A 101 15.84 15.87 7.95
N GLU A 102 15.99 14.83 8.76
CA GLU A 102 16.98 14.82 9.83
C GLU A 102 18.37 14.70 9.18
N ILE A 103 18.99 15.84 8.90
CA ILE A 103 20.37 15.90 8.42
C ILE A 103 21.27 15.63 9.63
N ASP A 104 21.80 14.42 9.77
CA ASP A 104 22.90 14.16 10.69
C ASP A 104 24.19 14.78 10.14
N PRO A 105 24.72 15.87 10.75
CA PRO A 105 25.91 16.56 10.25
C PRO A 105 27.21 15.74 10.39
N GLN A 106 27.18 14.57 11.04
CA GLN A 106 28.33 13.66 11.19
C GLN A 106 28.33 12.48 10.23
N SER A 107 27.28 12.31 9.42
CA SER A 107 27.19 11.25 8.44
C SER A 107 27.62 11.75 7.04
N ASP A 108 28.62 11.11 6.44
CA ASP A 108 29.05 11.39 5.04
C ASP A 108 28.00 10.94 4.00
N ASN A 109 26.91 10.30 4.46
CA ASN A 109 25.72 10.05 3.66
C ASN A 109 24.74 11.17 3.95
N ALA A 110 24.64 12.13 3.02
CA ALA A 110 23.45 12.97 2.96
C ALA A 110 22.26 12.07 2.63
N ASP A 111 21.66 11.45 3.65
CA ASP A 111 20.38 10.77 3.52
C ASP A 111 19.36 11.89 3.40
N ILE A 112 19.15 12.31 2.16
CA ILE A 112 18.30 13.44 1.78
C ILE A 112 16.87 13.05 2.15
N GLY A 113 16.46 13.25 3.41
CA GLY A 113 15.10 13.05 3.91
C GLY A 113 14.36 11.91 3.23
N GLU A 114 14.90 10.68 3.31
CA GLU A 114 14.25 9.56 2.66
C GLU A 114 12.87 9.36 3.30
N MET A 115 11.84 9.41 2.46
CA MET A 115 10.47 9.15 2.89
C MET A 115 10.39 7.72 3.44
N LYS A 116 9.98 7.59 4.71
CA LYS A 116 9.87 6.31 5.39
C LYS A 116 8.40 5.91 5.51
N SER A 117 8.13 4.65 5.21
CA SER A 117 6.84 4.01 5.47
C SER A 117 6.81 3.46 6.90
N LYS A 118 5.97 4.06 7.76
CA LYS A 118 5.80 3.70 9.18
C LYS A 118 4.38 3.18 9.44
N PRO A 119 4.07 1.93 9.03
CA PRO A 119 2.74 1.37 9.23
C PRO A 119 2.44 1.11 10.71
N SER A 120 1.19 1.27 11.14
CA SER A 120 0.73 0.53 12.32
C SER A 120 0.78 -0.98 12.03
N PHE A 121 1.13 -1.75 13.04
CA PHE A 121 1.27 -3.21 12.91
C PHE A 121 0.60 -3.92 14.08
N THR A 122 0.11 -5.12 13.82
CA THR A 122 -0.49 -5.99 14.83
C THR A 122 0.46 -7.14 15.13
N VAL A 123 0.62 -7.51 16.39
CA VAL A 123 1.39 -8.67 16.85
C VAL A 123 0.43 -9.65 17.53
N ASP A 124 0.23 -10.80 16.94
CA ASP A 124 -0.53 -11.91 17.51
C ASP A 124 0.42 -12.99 18.03
N ILE A 125 0.34 -13.27 19.33
CA ILE A 125 1.04 -14.38 19.99
C ILE A 125 0.02 -15.47 20.29
N VAL A 126 0.09 -16.57 19.54
CA VAL A 126 -0.88 -17.66 19.55
C VAL A 126 -0.34 -18.87 20.30
N ARG A 127 -1.12 -19.37 21.26
CA ARG A 127 -0.83 -20.58 22.04
C ARG A 127 -2.08 -21.44 22.14
N GLY A 128 -2.09 -22.56 21.43
CA GLY A 128 -3.28 -23.42 21.35
C GLY A 128 -4.42 -22.71 20.63
N ASN A 129 -5.55 -22.50 21.32
CA ASN A 129 -6.69 -21.73 20.82
C ASN A 129 -6.70 -20.27 21.30
N GLN A 130 -5.74 -19.87 22.13
CA GLN A 130 -5.68 -18.54 22.73
C GLN A 130 -4.75 -17.62 21.94
N THR A 131 -5.15 -16.37 21.77
CA THR A 131 -4.36 -15.33 21.13
C THR A 131 -4.27 -14.11 22.05
N LEU A 132 -3.05 -13.65 22.28
CA LEU A 132 -2.76 -12.34 22.85
C LEU A 132 -2.34 -11.42 21.70
N GLY A 133 -3.17 -10.44 21.39
CA GLY A 133 -2.97 -9.50 20.29
C GLY A 133 -2.56 -8.13 20.81
N PHE A 134 -1.65 -7.48 20.09
CA PHE A 134 -1.19 -6.12 20.32
C PHE A 134 -1.34 -5.32 19.03
N THR A 135 -1.96 -4.15 19.08
CA THR A 135 -1.87 -3.17 18.01
C THR A 135 -0.82 -2.13 18.40
N CYS A 136 0.12 -1.87 17.50
CA CYS A 136 1.25 -1.00 17.74
C CYS A 136 1.37 0.08 16.66
N SER A 137 1.90 1.23 17.04
CA SER A 137 2.23 2.33 16.13
C SER A 137 3.64 2.86 16.38
N PHE A 138 4.26 3.41 15.33
CA PHE A 138 5.57 4.04 15.46
C PHE A 138 5.45 5.42 16.11
N ASN A 139 6.34 5.70 17.06
CA ASN A 139 6.39 6.96 17.78
C ASN A 139 6.82 8.09 16.82
N SER A 140 6.16 9.25 16.92
CA SER A 140 6.53 10.44 16.15
C SER A 140 7.80 11.12 16.68
N GLU A 141 8.06 10.99 17.99
CA GLU A 141 9.24 11.52 18.67
C GLU A 141 9.88 10.44 19.56
N PRO A 142 11.21 10.43 19.74
CA PRO A 142 11.87 9.58 20.72
C PRO A 142 11.30 9.83 22.13
N GLY A 143 10.87 8.77 22.83
CA GLY A 143 10.29 8.87 24.18
C GLY A 143 8.78 9.13 24.23
N ALA A 144 8.08 9.13 23.09
CA ALA A 144 6.62 9.31 23.06
C ALA A 144 5.81 8.07 23.51
N SER A 145 6.48 6.99 23.92
CA SER A 145 5.90 5.66 24.19
C SER A 145 5.00 5.58 25.42
N GLY A 146 4.77 6.67 26.15
CA GLY A 146 4.02 6.68 27.42
C GLY A 146 4.73 5.96 28.59
N ALA A 147 5.90 5.38 28.35
CA ALA A 147 6.80 4.77 29.34
C ALA A 147 7.71 5.83 30.00
N ASP A 148 8.44 5.45 31.05
CA ASP A 148 9.45 6.32 31.68
C ASP A 148 10.48 6.81 30.64
N ASP A 149 10.91 8.08 30.74
CA ASP A 149 11.82 8.77 29.80
C ASP A 149 13.15 8.02 29.55
N SER A 150 13.44 6.96 30.32
CA SER A 150 14.60 6.08 30.13
C SER A 150 14.46 5.10 28.96
N TYR A 151 13.25 4.85 28.45
CA TYR A 151 12.99 3.92 27.35
C TYR A 151 12.70 4.66 26.05
N ASN A 152 13.74 4.82 25.23
CA ASN A 152 13.65 5.36 23.87
C ASN A 152 13.11 4.32 22.89
N ASP A 153 11.91 3.82 23.12
CA ASP A 153 11.25 2.92 22.17
C ASP A 153 10.78 3.68 20.94
N ILE A 154 10.90 3.04 19.78
CA ILE A 154 10.52 3.65 18.49
C ILE A 154 9.08 3.33 18.10
N PHE A 155 8.41 2.49 18.88
CA PHE A 155 7.00 2.14 18.74
C PHE A 155 6.36 1.99 20.12
N GLY A 156 5.03 2.09 20.16
CA GLY A 156 4.22 1.88 21.36
C GLY A 156 3.09 0.90 21.12
N ILE A 157 2.44 0.47 22.20
CA ILE A 157 1.24 -0.36 22.17
C ILE A 157 0.00 0.55 22.25
N ASP A 158 -0.79 0.56 21.19
CA ASP A 158 -2.04 1.33 21.10
C ASP A 158 -3.23 0.57 21.69
N GLU A 159 -3.26 -0.76 21.54
CA GLU A 159 -4.36 -1.61 21.97
C GLU A 159 -3.88 -3.01 22.33
N ILE A 160 -4.53 -3.63 23.33
CA ILE A 160 -4.32 -5.03 23.70
C ILE A 160 -5.63 -5.78 23.69
N THR A 161 -5.59 -6.99 23.15
CA THR A 161 -6.73 -7.91 23.10
C THR A 161 -6.33 -9.32 23.51
N PHE A 162 -7.24 -10.05 24.14
CA PHE A 162 -7.03 -11.45 24.47
C PHE A 162 -8.31 -12.24 24.19
N TYR A 163 -8.19 -13.31 23.40
CA TYR A 163 -9.34 -14.10 22.99
C TYR A 163 -9.01 -15.56 22.72
N GLU A 164 -10.06 -16.37 22.65
CA GLU A 164 -9.99 -17.76 22.21
C GLU A 164 -10.76 -17.95 20.91
N GLY A 165 -10.19 -18.70 19.96
CA GLY A 165 -10.80 -18.96 18.67
C GLY A 165 -10.54 -17.85 17.64
N GLU A 166 -11.59 -17.41 16.96
CA GLU A 166 -11.50 -16.39 15.90
C GLU A 166 -11.70 -14.98 16.46
N HIS A 167 -10.96 -14.02 15.90
CA HIS A 167 -11.15 -12.61 16.21
C HIS A 167 -12.51 -12.10 15.70
N SER A 168 -13.15 -11.21 16.46
CA SER A 168 -14.38 -10.53 16.04
C SER A 168 -14.56 -9.24 16.84
N ASP A 169 -15.40 -8.33 16.35
CA ASP A 169 -15.73 -7.05 17.01
C ASP A 169 -16.40 -7.18 18.39
N LYS A 170 -16.68 -8.41 18.84
CA LYS A 170 -17.22 -8.72 20.17
C LYS A 170 -16.14 -9.03 21.20
N VAL A 171 -14.91 -9.25 20.75
CA VAL A 171 -13.77 -9.48 21.62
C VAL A 171 -13.44 -8.17 22.32
N TYR A 172 -13.21 -8.24 23.64
CA TYR A 172 -12.80 -7.07 24.39
C TYR A 172 -11.35 -6.69 24.04
N ALA A 173 -11.16 -5.42 23.72
CA ALA A 173 -9.85 -4.81 23.56
C ALA A 173 -9.76 -3.55 24.42
N VAL A 174 -8.57 -3.26 24.91
CA VAL A 174 -8.29 -2.14 25.80
C VAL A 174 -7.22 -1.25 25.19
N ALA A 175 -7.45 0.07 25.20
CA ALA A 175 -6.46 1.03 24.74
C ALA A 175 -5.21 1.02 25.64
N GLY A 176 -4.04 1.17 25.04
CA GLY A 176 -2.75 1.18 25.72
C GLY A 176 -2.64 2.32 26.74
N GLU A 177 -3.23 3.48 26.45
CA GLU A 177 -3.17 4.68 27.30
C GLU A 177 -3.80 4.51 28.70
N ILE A 178 -4.70 3.54 28.88
CA ILE A 178 -5.35 3.27 30.18
C ILE A 178 -4.74 2.08 30.92
N ILE A 179 -3.69 1.48 30.36
CA ILE A 179 -2.95 0.39 30.99
C ILE A 179 -2.03 0.99 32.07
N ASP A 180 -1.93 0.31 33.21
CA ASP A 180 -0.98 0.67 34.25
C ASP A 180 0.46 0.68 33.71
N GLY A 181 1.23 1.73 33.99
CA GLY A 181 2.57 1.92 33.41
C GLY A 181 3.52 0.75 33.67
N TYR A 182 3.47 0.14 34.86
CA TYR A 182 4.31 -1.02 35.14
C TYR A 182 3.89 -2.25 34.33
N LEU A 183 2.58 -2.45 34.14
CA LEU A 183 2.08 -3.50 33.25
C LEU A 183 2.50 -3.23 31.79
N TYR A 184 2.43 -1.98 31.34
CA TYR A 184 2.88 -1.58 30.00
C TYR A 184 4.36 -1.94 29.77
N ASP A 185 5.24 -1.60 30.72
CA ASP A 185 6.67 -1.95 30.66
C ASP A 185 6.88 -3.47 30.58
N LEU A 186 6.14 -4.26 31.37
CA LEU A 186 6.23 -5.72 31.32
C LEU A 186 5.80 -6.28 29.96
N LEU A 187 4.81 -5.66 29.30
CA LEU A 187 4.33 -6.08 27.99
C LEU A 187 5.31 -5.70 26.88
N MET A 188 5.95 -4.53 26.96
CA MET A 188 7.03 -4.14 26.04
C MET A 188 8.23 -5.09 26.16
N ASN A 189 8.67 -5.39 27.38
CA ASN A 189 9.71 -6.41 27.62
C ASN A 189 9.31 -7.79 27.07
N TYR A 190 8.03 -8.16 27.21
CA TYR A 190 7.51 -9.41 26.67
C TYR A 190 7.57 -9.45 25.14
N LEU A 191 7.23 -8.35 24.45
CA LEU A 191 7.38 -8.23 23.00
C LEU A 191 8.86 -8.32 22.57
N GLU A 192 9.78 -7.69 23.31
CA GLU A 192 11.21 -7.78 23.04
C GLU A 192 11.74 -9.21 23.16
N GLU A 193 11.37 -9.94 24.22
CA GLU A 193 11.73 -11.37 24.38
C GLU A 193 11.19 -12.26 23.25
N LYS A 194 10.08 -11.84 22.63
CA LYS A 194 9.48 -12.51 21.46
C LYS A 194 10.18 -12.16 20.15
N GLY A 195 11.14 -11.24 20.19
CA GLY A 195 11.91 -10.77 19.04
C GLY A 195 11.33 -9.51 18.38
N ILE A 196 10.35 -8.85 18.99
CA ILE A 196 9.79 -7.58 18.53
C ILE A 196 10.48 -6.45 19.31
N SER A 197 11.76 -6.22 19.01
CA SER A 197 12.58 -5.17 19.60
C SER A 197 12.60 -3.90 18.74
N ASN A 198 13.19 -2.82 19.24
CA ASN A 198 13.41 -1.60 18.45
C ASN A 198 14.19 -1.88 17.14
N GLY A 199 15.25 -2.69 17.20
CA GLY A 199 16.00 -3.07 16.00
C GLY A 199 15.20 -3.92 15.00
N PHE A 200 14.21 -4.69 15.48
CA PHE A 200 13.28 -5.38 14.60
C PHE A 200 12.24 -4.44 14.00
N ALA A 201 11.75 -3.48 14.78
CA ALA A 201 10.81 -2.45 14.33
C ALA A 201 11.46 -1.54 13.25
N GLU A 202 12.76 -1.21 13.35
CA GLU A 202 13.50 -0.52 12.27
C GLU A 202 13.49 -1.31 10.96
N LYS A 203 13.65 -2.64 11.06
CA LYS A 203 13.58 -3.53 9.89
C LYS A 203 12.17 -3.62 9.30
N ILE A 204 11.12 -3.47 10.11
CA ILE A 204 9.75 -3.32 9.60
C ILE A 204 9.63 -2.03 8.78
N ILE A 205 10.18 -0.91 9.27
CA ILE A 205 10.19 0.37 8.52
C ILE A 205 10.91 0.18 7.19
N GLU A 206 12.09 -0.44 7.18
CA GLU A 206 12.84 -0.69 5.95
C GLU A 206 12.07 -1.60 4.98
N LEU A 207 11.53 -2.72 5.48
CA LEU A 207 10.72 -3.65 4.67
C LEU A 207 9.51 -2.93 4.07
N SER A 208 8.78 -2.19 4.91
CA SER A 208 7.57 -1.46 4.51
C SER A 208 7.90 -0.37 3.49
N THR A 209 8.99 0.37 3.68
CA THR A 209 9.41 1.45 2.77
C THR A 209 9.75 0.89 1.38
N ASN A 210 10.52 -0.20 1.34
CA ASN A 210 10.88 -0.84 0.07
C ASN A 210 9.65 -1.47 -0.62
N TYR A 211 8.74 -2.05 0.15
CA TYR A 211 7.55 -2.68 -0.42
C TYR A 211 6.52 -1.65 -0.90
N GLU A 212 6.31 -0.57 -0.15
CA GLU A 212 5.48 0.56 -0.55
C GLU A 212 5.99 1.16 -1.86
N HIS A 213 7.29 1.44 -1.97
CA HIS A 213 7.86 1.98 -3.19
C HIS A 213 7.67 1.03 -4.40
N THR A 214 7.80 -0.28 -4.18
CA THR A 214 7.52 -1.31 -5.19
C THR A 214 6.05 -1.29 -5.64
N ALA A 215 5.13 -1.14 -4.69
CA ALA A 215 3.70 -1.05 -4.96
C ALA A 215 3.35 0.26 -5.70
N TYR A 216 3.97 1.38 -5.33
CA TYR A 216 3.82 2.67 -6.02
C TYR A 216 4.26 2.59 -7.48
N VAL A 217 5.45 2.03 -7.76
CA VAL A 217 5.90 1.80 -9.14
C VAL A 217 4.89 0.92 -9.91
N SER A 218 4.39 -0.15 -9.28
CA SER A 218 3.40 -1.03 -9.88
C SER A 218 2.07 -0.32 -10.18
N LEU A 219 1.66 0.63 -9.31
CA LEU A 219 0.50 1.49 -9.54
C LEU A 219 0.72 2.39 -10.76
N LEU A 220 1.89 3.03 -10.88
CA LEU A 220 2.22 3.87 -12.04
C LEU A 220 2.21 3.06 -13.35
N GLU A 221 2.76 1.85 -13.35
CA GLU A 221 2.70 0.94 -14.49
C GLU A 221 1.27 0.52 -14.83
N GLY A 222 0.48 0.18 -13.81
CA GLY A 222 -0.94 -0.14 -13.96
C GLY A 222 -1.74 1.02 -14.56
N LEU A 223 -1.49 2.24 -14.09
CA LEU A 223 -2.11 3.46 -14.59
C LEU A 223 -1.69 3.76 -16.03
N SER A 224 -0.41 3.62 -16.35
CA SER A 224 0.12 3.77 -17.71
C SER A 224 -0.54 2.77 -18.66
N LYS A 225 -0.63 1.50 -18.25
CA LYS A 225 -1.31 0.46 -19.03
C LYS A 225 -2.81 0.73 -19.19
N PHE A 226 -3.48 1.17 -18.15
CA PHE A 226 -4.92 1.49 -18.18
C PHE A 226 -5.21 2.65 -19.14
N THR A 227 -4.38 3.70 -19.10
CA THR A 227 -4.54 4.91 -19.92
C THR A 227 -4.08 4.73 -21.37
N SER A 228 -3.12 3.84 -21.61
CA SER A 228 -2.64 3.48 -22.95
C SER A 228 -3.54 2.47 -23.67
N ASN A 229 -4.32 1.67 -22.94
CA ASN A 229 -5.22 0.69 -23.54
C ASN A 229 -6.60 1.31 -23.83
N LYS A 230 -7.23 0.86 -24.93
CA LYS A 230 -8.62 1.15 -25.29
C LYS A 230 -9.43 -0.13 -25.34
#